data_AF-A0A2W6DJZ1-F1
#
_entry.id   AF-A0A2W6DJZ1-F1
#
_cell.length_a   1.000
_cell.length_b   1.000
_cell.length_c   1.000
_cell.angle_alpha   90.00
_cell.angle_beta   90.00
_cell.angle_gamma   90.00
#
_symmetry.space_group_name_H-M   'P 1'
#
loop_
_entity.id
_entity.type
_entity.pdbx_description
1 polymer ?
#
loop_
_entity_poly.entity_id
_entity_poly.type
_entity_poly.pdbx_seq_one_letter_code
_entity_poly.pdbx_strand_id
1 'polypeptide(L)'
;MTTWTNWAGTVTAHQAAVAEPATVAELQVTVGAAATKGQRVKPIGAGHSFSAIGQTDGVQLRLDTLAGVLRADRETGLVTVLAGTRLHDLNEALWHLGLSMSNLGDIDVQTISGAISTGTHGTGAKLGGLATQVRALQLVPADGSLLNCDATENPDVFAAARVGLGALGVIATVTLQCEPAFALAAAEAPAHLDDVLADLD
;
A
#
# COMPACT_ATOMS: atom_id res chain seq x y z
N MET A 1 -1.63 25.29 -11.97
CA MET A 1 -0.79 24.28 -11.32
C MET A 1 -1.41 23.97 -9.97
N THR A 2 -1.73 22.72 -9.72
CA THR A 2 -2.16 22.25 -8.40
C THR A 2 -0.91 22.02 -7.54
N THR A 3 -0.96 22.50 -6.30
CA THR A 3 0.10 22.28 -5.31
C THR A 3 -0.33 21.14 -4.41
N TRP A 4 0.54 20.16 -4.22
CA TRP A 4 0.37 19.09 -3.24
C TRP A 4 1.43 19.20 -2.15
N THR A 5 1.05 18.98 -0.90
CA THR A 5 1.96 18.91 0.24
C THR A 5 1.68 17.62 1.01
N ASN A 6 2.72 16.93 1.46
CA ASN A 6 2.58 15.74 2.28
C ASN A 6 1.99 16.08 3.66
N TRP A 7 1.53 15.06 4.39
CA TRP A 7 0.90 15.21 5.70
C TRP A 7 1.75 16.00 6.70
N ALA A 8 3.08 15.80 6.67
CA ALA A 8 4.02 16.43 7.58
C ALA A 8 4.36 17.89 7.23
N GLY A 9 3.93 18.41 6.07
CA GLY A 9 4.28 19.75 5.62
C GLY A 9 5.74 19.91 5.13
N THR A 10 6.49 18.80 5.03
CA THR A 10 7.93 18.82 4.73
C THR A 10 8.24 18.73 3.23
N VAL A 11 7.31 18.26 2.42
CA VAL A 11 7.48 18.05 0.98
C VAL A 11 6.33 18.68 0.22
N THR A 12 6.66 19.50 -0.78
CA THR A 12 5.70 20.11 -1.70
C THR A 12 6.04 19.76 -3.13
N ALA A 13 5.01 19.51 -3.94
CA ALA A 13 5.10 19.20 -5.36
C ALA A 13 4.22 20.14 -6.19
N HIS A 14 4.66 20.40 -7.42
CA HIS A 14 3.92 21.17 -8.42
C HIS A 14 3.76 20.30 -9.68
N GLN A 15 2.84 19.36 -9.60
CA GLN A 15 2.57 18.41 -10.67
C GLN A 15 1.95 19.10 -11.89
N ALA A 16 2.33 18.65 -13.08
CA ALA A 16 1.73 19.07 -14.34
C ALA A 16 0.27 18.64 -14.45
N ALA A 17 -0.09 17.49 -13.88
CA ALA A 17 -1.46 16.96 -13.88
C ALA A 17 -1.73 16.07 -12.68
N VAL A 18 -3.02 15.94 -12.33
CA VAL A 18 -3.54 14.95 -11.40
C VAL A 18 -4.48 14.05 -12.18
N ALA A 19 -4.38 12.73 -12.00
CA ALA A 19 -5.27 11.75 -12.60
C ALA A 19 -5.80 10.78 -11.52
N GLU A 20 -7.06 10.38 -11.66
CA GLU A 20 -7.79 9.58 -10.66
C GLU A 20 -8.43 8.35 -11.33
N PRO A 21 -7.63 7.39 -11.83
CA PRO A 21 -8.16 6.24 -12.58
C PRO A 21 -9.04 5.39 -11.67
N ALA A 22 -10.25 5.08 -12.13
CA ALA A 22 -11.22 4.25 -11.40
C ALA A 22 -11.09 2.76 -11.76
N THR A 23 -10.33 2.43 -12.80
CA THR A 23 -10.09 1.04 -13.23
C THR A 23 -8.62 0.78 -13.53
N VAL A 24 -8.22 -0.50 -13.50
CA VAL A 24 -6.86 -0.91 -13.88
C VAL A 24 -6.55 -0.54 -15.34
N ALA A 25 -7.54 -0.64 -16.24
CA ALA A 25 -7.37 -0.25 -17.64
C ALA A 25 -7.11 1.26 -17.78
N GLU A 26 -7.83 2.11 -17.05
CA GLU A 26 -7.58 3.55 -17.02
C GLU A 26 -6.21 3.89 -16.43
N LEU A 27 -5.78 3.14 -15.40
CA LEU A 27 -4.44 3.28 -14.83
C LEU A 27 -3.36 2.97 -15.88
N GLN A 28 -3.49 1.85 -16.60
CA GLN A 28 -2.59 1.46 -17.69
C GLN A 28 -2.48 2.54 -18.78
N VAL A 29 -3.63 3.02 -19.26
CA VAL A 29 -3.69 4.10 -20.28
C VAL A 29 -3.02 5.37 -19.76
N THR A 30 -3.28 5.74 -18.51
CA THR A 30 -2.71 6.96 -17.90
C THR A 30 -1.19 6.87 -17.79
N VAL A 31 -0.67 5.74 -17.31
CA VAL A 31 0.78 5.52 -17.17
C VAL A 31 1.46 5.52 -18.56
N GLY A 32 0.92 4.77 -19.53
CA GLY A 32 1.49 4.71 -20.88
C GLY A 32 1.46 6.07 -21.61
N ALA A 33 0.39 6.85 -21.42
CA ALA A 33 0.29 8.19 -21.99
C ALA A 33 1.31 9.17 -21.38
N ALA A 34 1.54 9.09 -20.06
CA ALA A 34 2.56 9.89 -19.38
C ALA A 34 3.97 9.51 -19.84
N ALA A 35 4.25 8.22 -20.00
CA ALA A 35 5.54 7.72 -20.48
C ALA A 35 5.83 8.16 -21.92
N THR A 36 4.83 8.11 -22.82
CA THR A 36 4.97 8.62 -24.20
C THR A 36 5.33 10.11 -24.25
N LYS A 37 4.93 10.87 -23.22
CA LYS A 37 5.25 12.30 -23.06
C LYS A 37 6.53 12.56 -22.26
N GLY A 38 7.25 11.53 -21.82
CA GLY A 38 8.44 11.66 -20.97
C GLY A 38 8.15 12.22 -19.57
N GLN A 39 6.91 12.10 -19.08
CA GLN A 39 6.51 12.64 -17.79
C GLN A 39 6.74 11.64 -16.65
N ARG A 40 7.28 12.12 -15.53
CA ARG A 40 7.38 11.33 -14.30
C ARG A 40 6.00 11.07 -13.71
N VAL A 41 5.74 9.83 -13.32
CA VAL A 41 4.47 9.44 -12.70
C VAL A 41 4.73 9.07 -11.24
N LYS A 42 3.91 9.58 -10.32
CA LYS A 42 3.93 9.15 -8.91
C LYS A 42 2.53 8.89 -8.36
N PRO A 43 2.25 7.67 -7.86
CA PRO A 43 1.04 7.41 -7.11
C PRO A 43 1.11 7.99 -5.70
N ILE A 44 0.00 8.57 -5.26
CA ILE A 44 -0.18 9.15 -3.93
C ILE A 44 -1.41 8.51 -3.29
N GLY A 45 -1.17 7.84 -2.16
CA GLY A 45 -2.22 7.36 -1.25
C GLY A 45 -2.68 8.46 -0.30
N ALA A 46 -2.43 8.30 1.01
CA ALA A 46 -2.74 9.32 2.02
C ALA A 46 -1.77 10.52 2.04
N GLY A 47 -0.64 10.44 1.33
CA GLY A 47 0.42 11.44 1.45
C GLY A 47 1.12 11.45 2.84
N HIS A 48 1.02 10.35 3.60
CA HIS A 48 1.51 10.27 4.98
C HIS A 48 3.02 9.98 5.12
N SER A 49 3.73 9.76 4.01
CA SER A 49 5.19 9.61 4.05
C SER A 49 5.85 10.97 4.31
N PHE A 50 6.78 11.01 5.25
CA PHE A 50 7.62 12.18 5.52
C PHE A 50 8.63 12.47 4.41
N SER A 51 8.89 11.49 3.55
CA SER A 51 9.90 11.55 2.48
C SER A 51 9.36 12.15 1.18
N ALA A 52 10.26 12.49 0.26
CA ALA A 52 9.92 13.00 -1.07
C ALA A 52 9.40 11.92 -2.05
N ILE A 53 9.09 10.71 -1.58
CA ILE A 53 8.72 9.56 -2.41
C ILE A 53 7.52 9.82 -3.34
N GLY A 54 6.59 10.66 -2.89
CA GLY A 54 5.41 11.07 -3.64
C GLY A 54 5.59 12.34 -4.49
N GLN A 55 6.76 12.98 -4.42
CA GLN A 55 7.00 14.23 -5.13
C GLN A 55 7.15 13.97 -6.63
N THR A 56 6.45 14.76 -7.45
CA THR A 56 6.58 14.75 -8.91
C THR A 56 6.26 16.12 -9.48
N ASP A 57 6.91 16.48 -10.57
CA ASP A 57 6.55 17.59 -11.46
C ASP A 57 5.74 17.13 -12.68
N GLY A 58 5.58 15.81 -12.87
CA GLY A 58 4.81 15.22 -13.95
C GLY A 58 3.36 14.92 -13.55
N VAL A 59 2.97 13.65 -13.62
CA VAL A 59 1.61 13.20 -13.33
C VAL A 59 1.55 12.63 -11.92
N GLN A 60 0.65 13.19 -11.11
CA GLN A 60 0.26 12.62 -9.83
C GLN A 60 -0.94 11.69 -10.02
N LEU A 61 -0.82 10.42 -9.62
CA LEU A 61 -1.93 9.48 -9.62
C LEU A 61 -2.56 9.42 -8.23
N ARG A 62 -3.86 9.66 -8.13
CA ARG A 62 -4.63 9.39 -6.92
C ARG A 62 -5.39 8.09 -7.12
N LEU A 63 -5.17 7.15 -6.22
CA LEU A 63 -5.74 5.81 -6.34
C LEU A 63 -7.02 5.65 -5.51
N ASP A 64 -7.52 6.71 -4.87
CA ASP A 64 -8.71 6.68 -4.00
C ASP A 64 -9.93 6.00 -4.64
N THR A 65 -10.11 6.18 -5.96
CA THR A 65 -11.21 5.58 -6.73
C THR A 65 -10.94 4.16 -7.21
N LEU A 66 -9.68 3.72 -7.18
CA LEU A 66 -9.25 2.33 -7.44
C LEU A 66 -9.19 1.57 -6.12
N ALA A 67 -10.35 1.39 -5.47
CA ALA A 67 -10.47 0.83 -4.12
C ALA A 67 -11.58 -0.23 -4.03
N GLY A 68 -11.41 -1.18 -3.12
CA GLY A 68 -12.38 -2.24 -2.84
C GLY A 68 -11.77 -3.64 -2.85
N VAL A 69 -12.52 -4.59 -2.26
CA VAL A 69 -12.21 -6.02 -2.28
C VAL A 69 -12.71 -6.63 -3.59
N LEU A 70 -11.82 -7.23 -4.37
CA LEU A 70 -12.16 -7.90 -5.63
C LEU A 70 -12.55 -9.37 -5.42
N ARG A 71 -11.85 -10.04 -4.50
CA ARG A 71 -12.05 -11.46 -4.21
C ARG A 71 -11.64 -11.74 -2.77
N ALA A 72 -12.42 -12.55 -2.08
CA ALA A 72 -12.05 -13.09 -0.78
C ALA A 72 -12.36 -14.58 -0.73
N ASP A 73 -11.36 -15.37 -0.36
CA ASP A 73 -11.50 -16.79 -0.06
C ASP A 73 -11.31 -16.98 1.44
N ARG A 74 -12.41 -17.30 2.13
CA ARG A 74 -12.44 -17.44 3.59
C ARG A 74 -11.81 -18.75 4.07
N GLU A 75 -11.70 -19.75 3.20
CA GLU A 75 -11.11 -21.04 3.53
C GLU A 75 -9.58 -20.95 3.47
N THR A 76 -9.05 -20.34 2.40
CA THR A 76 -7.60 -20.16 2.25
C THR A 76 -7.06 -18.90 2.93
N GLY A 77 -7.92 -17.95 3.26
CA GLY A 77 -7.56 -16.63 3.79
C GLY A 77 -6.98 -15.68 2.73
N LEU A 78 -7.06 -16.02 1.44
CA LEU A 78 -6.54 -15.17 0.37
C LEU A 78 -7.55 -14.08 -0.01
N VAL A 79 -7.14 -12.81 0.13
CA VAL A 79 -7.99 -11.65 -0.18
C VAL A 79 -7.28 -10.73 -1.17
N THR A 80 -7.90 -10.53 -2.33
CA THR A 80 -7.42 -9.62 -3.39
C THR A 80 -8.15 -8.29 -3.32
N VAL A 81 -7.40 -7.20 -3.27
CA VAL A 81 -7.90 -5.83 -3.14
C VAL A 81 -7.29 -4.91 -4.18
N LEU A 82 -8.01 -3.84 -4.52
CA LEU A 82 -7.49 -2.76 -5.35
C LEU A 82 -6.50 -1.89 -4.55
N ALA A 83 -5.47 -1.38 -5.23
CA ALA A 83 -4.32 -0.72 -4.62
C ALA A 83 -4.64 0.54 -3.79
N GLY A 84 -5.73 1.23 -4.11
CA GLY A 84 -6.19 2.43 -3.43
C GLY A 84 -6.98 2.18 -2.15
N THR A 85 -7.35 0.91 -1.87
CA THR A 85 -8.12 0.56 -0.68
C THR A 85 -7.42 1.04 0.59
N ARG A 86 -8.10 1.81 1.43
CA ARG A 86 -7.56 2.29 2.71
C ARG A 86 -7.49 1.13 3.70
N LEU A 87 -6.48 1.12 4.57
CA LEU A 87 -6.36 0.07 5.60
C LEU A 87 -7.57 0.08 6.53
N HIS A 88 -8.11 1.27 6.85
CA HIS A 88 -9.37 1.44 7.59
C HIS A 88 -10.51 0.61 6.98
N ASP A 89 -10.87 0.91 5.73
CA ASP A 89 -11.96 0.23 5.01
C ASP A 89 -11.68 -1.27 4.82
N LEU A 90 -10.40 -1.62 4.61
CA LEU A 90 -9.99 -3.01 4.44
C LEU A 90 -10.18 -3.81 5.74
N ASN A 91 -9.82 -3.26 6.89
CA ASN A 91 -10.01 -3.94 8.17
C ASN A 91 -11.50 -4.20 8.45
N GLU A 92 -12.36 -3.22 8.19
CA GLU A 92 -13.81 -3.39 8.34
C GLU A 92 -14.36 -4.47 7.40
N ALA A 93 -13.94 -4.46 6.13
CA ALA A 93 -14.33 -5.47 5.17
C ALA A 93 -13.86 -6.88 5.57
N LEU A 94 -12.61 -7.03 6.02
CA LEU A 94 -12.07 -8.29 6.49
C LEU A 94 -12.82 -8.81 7.72
N TRP A 95 -13.14 -7.93 8.68
CA TRP A 95 -13.91 -8.29 9.86
C TRP A 95 -15.28 -8.88 9.49
N HIS A 96 -16.00 -8.26 8.56
CA HIS A 96 -17.28 -8.78 8.06
C HIS A 96 -17.16 -10.12 7.31
N LEU A 97 -15.98 -10.42 6.78
CA LEU A 97 -15.65 -11.72 6.17
C LEU A 97 -15.19 -12.76 7.21
N GLY A 98 -15.06 -12.38 8.49
CA GLY A 98 -14.50 -13.23 9.53
C GLY A 98 -13.00 -13.45 9.39
N LEU A 99 -12.29 -12.48 8.80
CA LEU A 99 -10.86 -12.49 8.57
C LEU A 99 -10.19 -11.28 9.26
N SER A 100 -8.87 -11.34 9.42
CA SER A 100 -8.02 -10.26 9.91
C SER A 100 -6.65 -10.32 9.23
N MET A 101 -5.95 -9.19 9.16
CA MET A 101 -4.52 -9.16 8.84
C MET A 101 -3.69 -9.58 10.08
N SER A 102 -2.57 -10.27 9.87
CA SER A 102 -1.74 -10.76 10.98
C SER A 102 -1.04 -9.64 11.74
N ASN A 103 -0.77 -8.52 11.07
CA ASN A 103 -0.09 -7.36 11.65
C ASN A 103 -0.47 -6.09 10.88
N LEU A 104 -0.50 -4.96 11.57
CA LEU A 104 -0.88 -3.64 11.05
C LEU A 104 -0.02 -2.53 11.64
N GLY A 105 0.18 -1.46 10.87
CA GLY A 105 0.72 -0.22 11.43
C GLY A 105 -0.34 0.51 12.25
N ASP A 106 0.11 1.45 13.09
CA ASP A 106 -0.74 2.29 13.94
C ASP A 106 -1.69 3.21 13.14
N ILE A 107 -1.27 3.61 11.93
CA ILE A 107 -2.03 4.53 11.07
C ILE A 107 -2.80 3.75 9.99
N ASP A 108 -4.12 3.81 10.04
CA ASP A 108 -5.02 3.08 9.13
C ASP A 108 -5.54 3.92 7.93
N VAL A 109 -5.24 5.22 7.89
CA VAL A 109 -5.62 6.07 6.75
C VAL A 109 -4.78 5.79 5.49
N GLN A 110 -3.70 5.01 5.61
CA GLN A 110 -2.84 4.67 4.47
C GLN A 110 -3.61 3.80 3.45
N THR A 111 -3.34 3.99 2.16
CA THR A 111 -3.73 3.01 1.14
C THR A 111 -2.88 1.74 1.28
N ILE A 112 -3.45 0.58 1.03
CA ILE A 112 -2.75 -0.72 1.11
C ILE A 112 -1.47 -0.74 0.25
N SER A 113 -1.51 -0.22 -0.98
CA SER A 113 -0.34 -0.17 -1.86
C SER A 113 0.76 0.74 -1.34
N GLY A 114 0.39 1.91 -0.79
CA GLY A 114 1.31 2.83 -0.13
C GLY A 114 1.99 2.20 1.07
N ALA A 115 1.20 1.59 1.97
CA ALA A 115 1.69 0.97 3.19
C ALA A 115 2.66 -0.20 2.89
N ILE A 116 2.34 -1.03 1.91
CA ILE A 116 3.25 -2.09 1.43
C ILE A 116 4.52 -1.49 0.82
N SER A 117 4.37 -0.54 -0.10
CA SER A 117 5.50 0.05 -0.84
C SER A 117 6.53 0.71 0.07
N THR A 118 6.10 1.26 1.21
CA THR A 118 6.97 1.92 2.20
C THR A 118 7.35 1.03 3.38
N GLY A 119 6.99 -0.26 3.36
CA GLY A 119 7.41 -1.21 4.40
C GLY A 119 6.71 -1.02 5.75
N THR A 120 5.45 -0.57 5.78
CA THR A 120 4.67 -0.43 7.01
C THR A 120 4.66 -1.75 7.80
N HIS A 121 4.92 -1.65 9.09
CA HIS A 121 4.92 -2.77 10.04
C HIS A 121 4.21 -2.36 11.34
N GLY A 122 3.76 -3.36 12.09
CA GLY A 122 3.25 -3.19 13.44
C GLY A 122 4.24 -3.63 14.51
N THR A 123 3.71 -3.93 15.69
CA THR A 123 4.48 -4.41 16.85
C THR A 123 4.58 -5.94 16.84
N GLY A 124 5.63 -6.47 17.50
CA GLY A 124 5.85 -7.91 17.67
C GLY A 124 7.12 -8.42 16.96
N ALA A 125 8.14 -8.81 17.74
CA ALA A 125 9.44 -9.24 17.23
C ALA A 125 9.41 -10.46 16.28
N LYS A 126 8.35 -11.27 16.37
CA LYS A 126 8.13 -12.46 15.54
C LYS A 126 7.16 -12.21 14.37
N LEU A 127 6.57 -11.02 14.29
CA LEU A 127 5.60 -10.65 13.26
C LEU A 127 6.28 -9.83 12.17
N GLY A 128 6.05 -10.20 10.91
CA GLY A 128 6.50 -9.41 9.77
C GLY A 128 5.66 -8.14 9.57
N GLY A 129 6.14 -7.24 8.72
CA GLY A 129 5.35 -6.11 8.22
C GLY A 129 4.31 -6.51 7.18
N LEU A 130 3.51 -5.57 6.69
CA LEU A 130 2.44 -5.83 5.71
C LEU A 130 2.95 -6.52 4.44
N ALA A 131 4.16 -6.16 3.98
CA ALA A 131 4.81 -6.76 2.82
C ALA A 131 4.96 -8.29 2.92
N THR A 132 5.10 -8.83 4.13
CA THR A 132 5.24 -10.29 4.35
C THR A 132 3.93 -11.05 4.18
N GLN A 133 2.79 -10.35 4.28
CA GLN A 133 1.46 -10.90 4.08
C GLN A 133 1.08 -10.95 2.59
N VAL A 134 1.82 -10.27 1.70
CA VAL A 134 1.54 -10.26 0.26
C VAL A 134 1.87 -11.60 -0.39
N ARG A 135 0.92 -12.16 -1.14
CA ARG A 135 1.04 -13.41 -1.90
C ARG A 135 1.09 -13.22 -3.41
N ALA A 136 0.44 -12.18 -3.92
CA ALA A 136 0.52 -11.78 -5.32
C ALA A 136 0.24 -10.28 -5.45
N LEU A 137 0.67 -9.67 -6.54
CA LEU A 137 0.30 -8.30 -6.91
C LEU A 137 0.24 -8.16 -8.44
N GLN A 138 -0.50 -7.15 -8.90
CA GLN A 138 -0.41 -6.69 -10.28
C GLN A 138 0.29 -5.33 -10.32
N LEU A 139 1.24 -5.18 -11.23
CA LEU A 139 2.06 -3.98 -11.40
C LEU A 139 1.85 -3.39 -12.79
N VAL A 140 1.69 -2.07 -12.86
CA VAL A 140 1.68 -1.29 -14.10
C VAL A 140 3.04 -0.56 -14.23
N PRO A 141 3.99 -1.09 -15.02
CA PRO A 141 5.27 -0.42 -15.27
C PRO A 141 5.11 0.72 -16.29
N ALA A 142 6.22 1.38 -16.62
CA ALA A 142 6.23 2.62 -17.42
C ALA A 142 5.63 2.48 -18.82
N ASP A 143 5.65 1.28 -19.43
CA ASP A 143 5.04 1.06 -20.76
C ASP A 143 3.51 0.93 -20.73
N GLY A 144 2.89 0.95 -19.54
CA GLY A 144 1.45 0.80 -19.37
C GLY A 144 0.94 -0.63 -19.50
N SER A 145 1.82 -1.64 -19.63
CA SER A 145 1.44 -3.05 -19.55
C SER A 145 0.93 -3.41 -18.15
N LEU A 146 0.41 -4.63 -17.99
CA LEU A 146 0.01 -5.17 -16.69
C LEU A 146 0.79 -6.46 -16.44
N LEU A 147 1.58 -6.46 -15.37
CA LEU A 147 2.42 -7.59 -14.97
C LEU A 147 1.81 -8.27 -13.74
N ASN A 148 1.51 -9.56 -13.83
CA ASN A 148 1.17 -10.37 -12.66
C ASN A 148 2.46 -10.82 -11.98
N CYS A 149 2.53 -10.69 -10.67
CA CYS A 149 3.73 -11.01 -9.90
C CYS A 149 3.36 -11.84 -8.67
N ASP A 150 3.94 -13.03 -8.54
CA ASP A 150 3.86 -13.88 -7.36
C ASP A 150 5.16 -14.70 -7.17
N ALA A 151 5.13 -15.75 -6.35
CA ALA A 151 6.31 -16.57 -6.10
C ALA A 151 6.78 -17.42 -7.31
N THR A 152 5.93 -17.56 -8.34
CA THR A 152 6.12 -18.40 -9.52
C THR A 152 6.12 -17.61 -10.82
N GLU A 153 5.38 -16.51 -10.89
CA GLU A 153 5.31 -15.59 -12.03
C GLU A 153 6.01 -14.27 -11.69
N ASN A 154 7.01 -13.86 -12.48
CA ASN A 154 7.86 -12.67 -12.23
C ASN A 154 8.37 -12.56 -10.77
N PRO A 155 9.03 -13.60 -10.22
CA PRO A 155 9.35 -13.69 -8.79
C PRO A 155 10.37 -12.65 -8.31
N ASP A 156 11.27 -12.21 -9.17
CA ASP A 156 12.22 -11.13 -8.92
C ASP A 156 11.52 -9.77 -8.81
N VAL A 157 10.60 -9.47 -9.72
CA VAL A 157 9.75 -8.28 -9.65
C VAL A 157 8.84 -8.33 -8.43
N PHE A 158 8.25 -9.48 -8.13
CA PHE A 158 7.45 -9.70 -6.93
C PHE A 158 8.23 -9.39 -5.65
N ALA A 159 9.46 -9.90 -5.54
CA ALA A 159 10.32 -9.64 -4.40
C ALA A 159 10.63 -8.15 -4.24
N ALA A 160 10.99 -7.47 -5.33
CA ALA A 160 11.33 -6.05 -5.32
C ALA A 160 10.12 -5.13 -5.08
N ALA A 161 8.96 -5.46 -5.64
CA ALA A 161 7.76 -4.62 -5.56
C ALA A 161 7.14 -4.59 -4.15
N ARG A 162 7.32 -5.64 -3.34
CA ARG A 162 6.75 -5.73 -1.98
C ARG A 162 7.27 -4.68 -0.99
N VAL A 163 8.40 -4.03 -1.27
CA VAL A 163 8.85 -2.79 -0.61
C VAL A 163 9.56 -1.93 -1.66
N GLY A 164 8.87 -1.67 -2.77
CA GLY A 164 9.49 -1.10 -3.97
C GLY A 164 9.54 0.43 -4.01
N LEU A 165 9.02 1.14 -3.01
CA LEU A 165 8.94 2.61 -2.96
C LEU A 165 8.25 3.23 -4.20
N GLY A 166 7.41 2.46 -4.91
CA GLY A 166 6.79 2.86 -6.18
C GLY A 166 7.80 3.10 -7.31
N ALA A 167 9.00 2.50 -7.27
CA ALA A 167 10.06 2.70 -8.25
C ALA A 167 9.92 1.82 -9.50
N LEU A 168 9.37 0.62 -9.35
CA LEU A 168 9.23 -0.35 -10.45
C LEU A 168 7.97 -0.10 -11.30
N GLY A 169 6.99 0.60 -10.75
CA GLY A 169 5.68 0.83 -11.35
C GLY A 169 4.62 1.14 -10.31
N VAL A 170 3.37 1.17 -10.75
CA VAL A 170 2.21 1.40 -9.89
C VAL A 170 1.56 0.06 -9.58
N ILE A 171 1.46 -0.30 -8.30
CA ILE A 171 0.68 -1.47 -7.87
C ILE A 171 -0.80 -1.19 -8.20
N ALA A 172 -1.46 -2.09 -8.90
CA ALA A 172 -2.87 -2.00 -9.27
C ALA A 172 -3.76 -2.83 -8.34
N THR A 173 -3.32 -4.03 -8.00
CA THR A 173 -3.99 -4.94 -7.05
C THR A 173 -2.97 -5.65 -6.18
N VAL A 174 -3.41 -6.10 -5.00
CA VAL A 174 -2.63 -6.91 -4.07
C VAL A 174 -3.49 -8.06 -3.57
N THR A 175 -2.91 -9.26 -3.51
CA THR A 175 -3.49 -10.40 -2.79
C THR A 175 -2.74 -10.61 -1.48
N LEU A 176 -3.46 -10.56 -0.37
CA LEU A 176 -2.97 -10.74 0.99
C LEU A 176 -3.33 -12.12 1.51
N GLN A 177 -2.44 -12.69 2.32
CA GLN A 177 -2.75 -13.77 3.24
C GLN A 177 -3.32 -13.16 4.52
N CYS A 178 -4.60 -13.40 4.76
CA CYS A 178 -5.29 -13.09 5.99
C CYS A 178 -5.45 -14.35 6.86
N GLU A 179 -5.86 -14.14 8.10
CA GLU A 179 -6.11 -15.15 9.11
C GLU A 179 -7.56 -15.06 9.62
N PRO A 180 -8.09 -16.08 10.33
CA PRO A 180 -9.38 -15.95 10.99
C PRO A 180 -9.44 -14.71 11.89
N ALA A 181 -10.58 -14.02 11.91
CA ALA A 181 -10.76 -12.83 12.73
C ALA A 181 -10.46 -13.10 14.21
N PHE A 182 -9.73 -12.18 14.84
CA PHE A 182 -9.34 -12.23 16.25
C PHE A 182 -9.49 -10.87 16.90
N ALA A 183 -9.58 -10.85 18.23
CA ALA A 183 -9.56 -9.64 19.03
C ALA A 183 -8.24 -9.54 19.80
N LEU A 184 -7.72 -8.32 19.94
CA LEU A 184 -6.54 -8.03 20.77
C LEU A 184 -6.98 -7.33 22.05
N ALA A 185 -6.31 -7.65 23.16
CA ALA A 185 -6.44 -6.89 24.41
C ALA A 185 -5.30 -5.86 24.47
N ALA A 186 -5.65 -4.59 24.59
CA ALA A 186 -4.69 -3.51 24.84
C ALA A 186 -4.64 -3.21 26.34
N ALA A 187 -3.43 -3.19 26.91
CA ALA A 187 -3.17 -2.76 28.26
C ALA A 187 -2.19 -1.59 28.20
N GLU A 188 -2.63 -0.42 28.67
CA GLU A 188 -1.88 0.83 28.57
C GLU A 188 -1.75 1.46 29.95
N ALA A 189 -0.51 1.77 30.35
CA ALA A 189 -0.20 2.44 31.60
C ALA A 189 1.15 3.19 31.49
N PRO A 190 1.35 4.28 32.24
CA PRO A 190 2.68 4.90 32.35
C PRO A 190 3.63 4.04 33.18
N ALA A 191 4.92 4.06 32.86
CA ALA A 191 5.99 3.38 33.59
C ALA A 191 7.28 4.21 33.58
N HIS A 192 8.19 3.97 34.52
CA HIS A 192 9.54 4.55 34.44
C HIS A 192 10.35 3.83 33.35
N LEU A 193 11.22 4.57 32.65
CA LEU A 193 12.03 4.03 31.57
C LEU A 193 12.91 2.86 32.03
N ASP A 194 13.52 2.97 33.21
CA ASP A 194 14.40 1.93 33.75
C ASP A 194 13.64 0.61 34.00
N ASP A 195 12.39 0.68 34.49
CA ASP A 195 11.55 -0.49 34.70
C ASP A 195 11.21 -1.17 33.36
N VAL A 196 10.88 -0.39 32.33
CA VAL A 196 10.58 -0.91 30.97
C VAL A 196 11.79 -1.60 30.36
N LEU A 197 12.99 -1.01 30.51
CA LEU A 197 14.23 -1.56 29.95
C LEU A 197 14.69 -2.82 30.67
N ALA A 198 14.39 -2.97 31.97
CA ALA A 198 14.73 -4.17 32.73
C ALA A 198 13.89 -5.40 32.32
N ASP A 199 12.66 -5.17 31.86
CA ASP A 199 11.68 -6.20 31.48
C ASP A 199 11.54 -6.38 29.95
N LEU A 200 12.49 -5.87 29.16
CA LEU A 200 12.51 -6.03 27.69
C LEU A 200 13.04 -7.43 27.31
N ASP A 201 12.13 -8.33 26.93
CA ASP A 201 12.40 -9.66 26.36
C ASP A 201 13.19 -9.63 25.03
#